data_AF-A0A318R741-F1
#
_entry.id   AF-A0A318R741-F1
#
_cell.length_a   1.000
_cell.length_b   1.000
_cell.length_c   1.000
_cell.angle_alpha   90.00
_cell.angle_beta   90.00
_cell.angle_gamma   90.00
#
_symmetry.space_group_name_H-M   'P 1'
#
loop_
_entity.id
_entity.type
_entity.pdbx_description
1 polymer ?
#
loop_
_entity_poly.entity_id
_entity_poly.type
_entity_poly.pdbx_seq_one_letter_code
_entity_poly.pdbx_strand_id
1 'polypeptide(L)' 'MTNPFSLYWNKNWTFQIVHMEGGIYLEAKGLGIQLRKPFLPTENPLIAADNLVCIEDKNRKSLFNSWKSKSFIA' A
#
# COMPACT_ATOMS: atom_id res chain seq x y z
N MET A 1 18.50 -13.07 13.92
CA MET A 1 18.12 -12.52 12.59
C MET A 1 16.69 -12.03 12.69
N THR A 2 16.50 -10.71 12.72
CA THR A 2 15.17 -10.10 12.92
C THR A 2 14.41 -10.06 11.59
N ASN A 3 13.17 -10.56 11.60
CA ASN A 3 12.30 -10.62 10.43
C ASN A 3 12.09 -9.20 9.82
N PRO A 4 12.45 -8.96 8.55
CA PRO A 4 12.27 -7.65 7.90
C PRO A 4 10.80 -7.27 7.66
N PHE A 5 9.87 -8.22 7.84
CA PHE A 5 8.42 -8.01 7.74
C PHE A 5 7.74 -7.73 9.09
N SER A 6 8.51 -7.26 10.07
CA SER A 6 7.95 -6.72 11.32
C SER A 6 7.02 -5.56 10.96
N LEU A 7 5.71 -5.71 11.23
CA LEU A 7 4.68 -4.70 10.95
C LEU A 7 5.03 -3.36 11.65
N TYR A 8 5.71 -2.48 10.93
CA TYR A 8 5.80 -1.05 11.26
C TYR A 8 4.59 -0.37 10.66
N TRP A 9 3.45 -0.44 11.34
CA TRP A 9 2.33 0.43 10.98
C TRP A 9 2.76 1.89 11.14
N ASN A 10 2.54 2.67 10.09
CA ASN A 10 2.54 4.15 10.03
C ASN A 10 3.81 5.01 10.09
N LYS A 11 5.03 4.51 10.35
CA LYS A 11 6.17 5.47 10.36
C LYS A 11 6.60 6.00 8.99
N ASN A 12 6.38 5.22 7.93
CA ASN A 12 6.92 5.51 6.60
C ASN A 12 5.84 5.81 5.55
N TRP A 13 4.58 5.95 5.97
CA TRP A 13 3.45 6.24 5.08
C TRP A 13 2.82 7.59 5.45
N THR A 14 2.55 8.40 4.44
CA THR A 14 1.75 9.61 4.54
C THR A 14 0.51 9.48 3.68
N PHE A 15 -0.59 10.06 4.15
CA PHE A 15 -1.89 9.96 3.51
C PHE A 15 -2.44 11.35 3.25
N GLN A 16 -3.04 11.54 2.09
CA GLN A 16 -3.73 12.77 1.74
C GLN A 16 -4.90 12.50 0.82
N ILE A 17 -5.96 13.30 1.01
CA ILE A 17 -7.06 13.37 0.05
C ILE A 17 -6.68 14.42 -0.98
N VAL A 18 -6.71 14.06 -2.26
CA VAL A 18 -6.34 14.93 -3.37
C VAL A 18 -7.49 15.01 -4.36
N HIS A 19 -7.70 16.21 -4.89
CA HIS A 19 -8.65 16.44 -5.98
C HIS A 19 -7.90 16.43 -7.30
N MET A 20 -8.26 15.52 -8.20
CA MET A 20 -7.63 15.37 -9.51
C MET A 20 -8.67 14.99 -10.55
N GLU A 21 -8.58 15.55 -11.76
CA GLU A 21 -9.39 15.17 -12.93
C GLU A 21 -10.91 15.13 -12.68
N GLY A 22 -11.42 16.04 -11.82
CA GLY A 22 -12.83 16.11 -11.46
C GLY A 22 -13.30 15.09 -10.41
N GLY A 23 -12.39 14.30 -9.84
CA GLY A 23 -12.65 13.33 -8.78
C GLY A 23 -11.89 13.59 -7.48
N ILE A 24 -12.29 12.88 -6.44
CA ILE A 24 -11.59 12.84 -5.15
C ILE A 24 -10.86 11.51 -5.06
N TYR A 25 -9.59 11.56 -4.68
CA TYR A 25 -8.73 10.40 -4.56
C TYR A 25 -8.06 10.39 -3.20
N LEU A 26 -7.88 9.19 -2.68
CA LEU A 26 -7.01 8.94 -1.54
C LEU A 26 -5.64 8.57 -2.09
N GLU A 27 -4.63 9.32 -1.69
CA GLU A 27 -3.23 9.08 -2.01
C GLU A 27 -2.48 8.62 -0.76
N ALA A 28 -1.69 7.56 -0.93
CA ALA A 28 -0.76 7.07 0.08
C ALA A 28 0.67 7.12 -0.51
N LYS A 29 1.59 7.76 0.20
CA LYS A 29 3.01 7.84 -0.17
C LYS A 29 3.85 7.17 0.88
N GLY A 30 4.74 6.29 0.46
CA GLY A 30 5.61 5.60 1.40
C GLY A 30 6.51 4.59 0.71
N LEU A 31 7.63 4.27 1.34
CA LEU A 31 8.57 3.25 0.85
C LEU A 31 9.01 3.49 -0.61
N GLY A 32 9.15 4.75 -1.01
CA GLY A 32 9.55 5.17 -2.36
C GLY A 32 8.46 5.06 -3.43
N ILE A 33 7.21 4.73 -3.07
CA ILE A 33 6.10 4.63 -4.02
C ILE A 33 4.93 5.54 -3.65
N GLN A 34 4.05 5.74 -4.63
CA GLN A 34 2.81 6.48 -4.49
C GLN A 34 1.66 5.62 -4.98
N LEU A 35 0.67 5.39 -4.11
CA LEU A 35 -0.56 4.67 -4.40
C LEU A 35 -1.71 5.66 -4.44
N ARG A 36 -2.66 5.42 -5.33
CA ARG A 36 -3.88 6.22 -5.46
C ARG A 36 -5.07 5.31 -5.63
N LYS A 37 -6.18 5.65 -4.98
CA LYS A 37 -7.49 5.08 -5.30
C LYS A 37 -8.55 6.18 -5.36
N PRO A 38 -9.60 6.03 -6.18
CA PRO A 38 -10.79 6.85 -6.06
C PRO A 38 -11.32 6.78 -4.63
N PHE A 39 -11.73 7.92 -4.09
CA PHE A 39 -12.26 8.04 -2.74
C PHE A 39 -13.69 8.55 -2.81
N LEU A 40 -14.63 7.75 -2.30
CA LEU A 40 -16.03 8.13 -2.28
C LEU A 40 -16.32 8.97 -1.03
N PRO A 41 -17.18 10.00 -1.11
CA PRO A 41 -17.54 10.82 0.06
C PRO A 41 -18.15 10.03 1.23
N THR A 42 -18.69 8.85 0.96
CA THR A 42 -19.30 7.96 1.97
C THR A 42 -18.31 7.02 2.63
N GLU A 43 -17.07 6.90 2.12
CA GLU A 43 -16.04 6.05 2.72
C GLU A 43 -15.44 6.70 3.96
N ASN A 44 -15.04 5.88 4.94
CA ASN A 44 -14.21 6.36 6.03
C ASN A 44 -12.76 6.52 5.54
N PRO A 45 -12.15 7.72 5.63
CA PRO A 45 -10.79 7.97 5.14
C PRO A 45 -9.72 7.06 5.74
N LEU A 46 -9.84 6.73 7.04
CA LEU A 46 -8.87 5.90 7.75
C LEU A 46 -8.94 4.45 7.26
N ILE A 47 -10.15 3.89 7.21
CA ILE A 47 -10.37 2.52 6.71
C ILE A 47 -9.93 2.42 5.24
N ALA A 48 -10.21 3.45 4.45
CA ALA A 48 -9.80 3.51 3.06
C ALA A 48 -8.26 3.54 2.90
N ALA A 49 -7.55 4.26 3.77
CA ALA A 49 -6.09 4.35 3.79
C ALA A 49 -5.45 3.03 4.21
N ASP A 50 -5.96 2.42 5.27
CA ASP A 50 -5.50 1.12 5.75
C ASP A 50 -5.67 0.04 4.69
N ASN A 51 -6.82 0.01 4.03
CA ASN A 51 -7.09 -0.94 2.94
C ASN A 51 -6.12 -0.74 1.76
N LEU A 52 -5.82 0.50 1.40
CA LEU A 52 -4.90 0.81 0.29
C LEU A 52 -3.50 0.24 0.55
N VAL A 53 -2.96 0.44 1.75
CA VAL A 53 -1.64 -0.08 2.14
C VAL A 53 -1.68 -1.59 2.34
N CYS A 54 -2.76 -2.14 2.89
CA CYS A 54 -2.93 -3.59 3.06
C CYS A 54 -2.89 -4.34 1.73
N ILE A 55 -3.52 -3.80 0.68
CA ILE A 55 -3.47 -4.38 -0.67
C ILE A 55 -2.03 -4.38 -1.20
N GLU A 56 -1.31 -3.26 -1.05
CA GLU A 56 0.09 -3.18 -1.48
C GLU A 56 1.00 -4.15 -0.72
N ASP A 57 0.83 -4.30 0.60
CA ASP A 57 1.60 -5.27 1.39
C ASP A 57 1.35 -6.71 0.91
N LYS A 58 0.10 -7.05 0.59
CA LYS A 58 -0.25 -8.35 -0.01
C LYS A 58 0.42 -8.53 -1.38
N ASN A 59 0.44 -7.50 -2.22
CA ASN A 59 1.09 -7.54 -3.52
C ASN A 59 2.59 -7.79 -3.38
N ARG A 60 3.27 -7.06 -2.49
CA ARG A 60 4.70 -7.22 -2.22
C ARG A 60 5.03 -8.63 -1.71
N LYS A 61 4.24 -9.16 -0.79
CA LYS A 61 4.39 -10.54 -0.29
C LYS A 61 4.21 -11.56 -1.42
N SER A 62 3.21 -11.38 -2.27
CA SER A 62 2.96 -12.25 -3.43
C SER A 62 4.14 -12.24 -4.41
N LEU A 63 4.62 -11.04 -4.79
CA LEU A 63 5.77 -10.87 -5.68
C LEU A 63 7.05 -11.47 -5.09
N PHE A 64 7.31 -11.25 -3.80
CA PHE A 64 8.45 -11.84 -3.10
C PHE A 64 8.40 -13.37 -3.12
N ASN A 65 7.24 -13.96 -2.82
CA ASN A 65 7.06 -15.41 -2.84
C ASN A 65 7.24 -15.98 -4.25
N SER A 66 6.73 -15.31 -5.28
CA SER A 66 6.91 -15.70 -6.69
C SER A 66 8.38 -15.65 -7.12
N TRP A 67 9.11 -14.61 -6.69
CA TRP A 67 10.55 -14.50 -6.95
C TRP A 67 11.34 -15.61 -6.25
N LYS A 68 11.03 -15.89 -4.97
CA LYS A 68 11.65 -16.97 -4.20
C LYS A 68 11.40 -18.33 -4.83
N SER A 69 10.17 -18.61 -5.28
CA SER A 69 9.85 -19.89 -5.93
C SER A 69 10.56 -20.06 -7.26
N LYS A 70 10.76 -18.98 -8.04
CA LYS A 70 11.54 -19.03 -9.28
C LYS A 70 13.04 -19.25 -9.03
N SER A 71 13.56 -18.67 -7.95
CA SER A 71 14.98 -18.79 -7.58
C SER A 71 15.35 -20.18 -7.02
N PHE A 72 14.36 -20.98 -6.60
CA PHE A 72 14.56 -22.36 -6.13
C PHE A 72 14.54 -23.41 -7.24
N ILE A 73 14.19 -23.02 -8.47
CA ILE A 73 14.10 -23.90 -9.65
C ILE A 73 15.31 -23.70 -10.59
N ALA A 74 16.26 -22.83 -10.20
CA ALA A 74 17.51 -22.57 -10.92
C ALA A 74 18.70 -23.32 -10.30
#